data_AF-A0A537J4D0-F1
#
_entry.id   AF-A0A537J4D0-F1
#
_cell.length_a   1.000
_cell.length_b   1.000
_cell.length_c   1.000
_cell.angle_alpha   90.00
_cell.angle_beta   90.00
_cell.angle_gamma   90.00
#
_symmetry.space_group_name_H-M   'P 1'
#
loop_
_entity.id
_entity.type
_entity.pdbx_description
1 polymer ?
#
loop_
_entity_poly.entity_id
_entity_poly.type
_entity_poly.pdbx_seq_one_letter_code
_entity_poly.pdbx_strand_id
1 'polypeptide(L)'
;TVLSERICKPEVVKAAKQCMRSVIQIGTGKPAFENMPFAVAGKTGTAHVADANIKYNDGVYQATFVGYFPAEQPQYTCIVVIRTKPHAYLHYGGQVAAPVFREIATKLYAMYVEEKNATNYAITRDSSAYFYSGYTKDVKDVFSRLSVTYRDSAVQSNWTRVYAHVVKGTAVATKTMPNVKGMGLKDALYLLENMGVKVVVRGKGKIINQSIPAGTPLMKGFTMLVELG
;
A
#
# COMPACT_ATOMS: atom_id res chain seq x y z
N THR A 1 -27.22 -17.42 -24.93
CA THR A 1 -27.73 -16.09 -25.34
C THR A 1 -28.61 -15.58 -24.23
N VAL A 2 -28.28 -14.48 -23.56
CA VAL A 2 -29.17 -13.90 -22.54
C VAL A 2 -30.37 -13.32 -23.28
N LEU A 3 -31.54 -13.96 -23.17
CA LEU A 3 -32.75 -13.71 -23.98
C LEU A 3 -33.41 -12.35 -23.70
N SER A 4 -33.02 -11.65 -22.64
CA SER A 4 -33.38 -10.26 -22.38
C SER A 4 -32.36 -9.67 -21.40
N GLU A 5 -31.70 -8.58 -21.79
CA GLU A 5 -30.76 -7.87 -20.90
C GLU A 5 -31.46 -7.17 -19.72
N ARG A 6 -32.79 -7.04 -19.74
CA ARG A 6 -33.57 -6.35 -18.69
C ARG A 6 -34.79 -7.16 -18.28
N ILE A 7 -34.83 -7.55 -17.01
CA ILE A 7 -35.93 -8.33 -16.40
C ILE A 7 -37.15 -7.43 -16.10
N CYS A 8 -36.93 -6.13 -15.89
CA CYS A 8 -38.01 -5.17 -15.60
C CYS A 8 -37.69 -3.75 -16.08
N LYS A 9 -38.70 -2.87 -16.03
CA LYS A 9 -38.57 -1.46 -16.41
C LYS A 9 -37.59 -0.72 -15.48
N PRO A 10 -36.81 0.28 -15.97
CA PRO A 10 -35.88 1.04 -15.14
C PRO A 10 -36.51 1.68 -13.90
N GLU A 11 -37.77 2.12 -14.01
CA GLU A 11 -38.54 2.70 -12.91
C GLU A 11 -38.79 1.70 -11.78
N VAL A 12 -39.09 0.44 -12.12
CA VAL A 12 -39.30 -0.65 -11.15
C VAL A 12 -38.00 -0.98 -10.43
N VAL A 13 -36.88 -1.02 -11.17
CA VAL A 13 -35.55 -1.19 -10.56
C VAL A 13 -35.25 -0.04 -9.61
N LYS A 14 -35.52 1.21 -10.01
CA LYS A 14 -35.29 2.39 -9.17
C LYS A 14 -36.11 2.32 -7.88
N ALA A 15 -37.40 1.96 -7.97
CA ALA A 15 -38.25 1.76 -6.80
C ALA A 15 -37.72 0.64 -5.90
N ALA A 16 -37.34 -0.52 -6.46
CA ALA A 16 -36.78 -1.63 -5.70
C ALA A 16 -35.48 -1.24 -4.98
N LYS A 17 -34.60 -0.45 -5.62
CA LYS A 17 -33.39 0.08 -5.00
C LYS A 17 -33.70 0.99 -3.81
N GLN A 18 -34.71 1.86 -3.92
CA GLN A 18 -35.17 2.69 -2.82
C GLN A 18 -35.68 1.85 -1.66
N CYS A 19 -36.52 0.85 -1.92
CA CYS A 19 -37.01 -0.05 -0.89
C CYS A 19 -35.88 -0.80 -0.17
N MET A 20 -34.90 -1.32 -0.91
CA MET A 20 -33.74 -2.01 -0.32
C MET A 20 -32.85 -1.07 0.51
N ARG A 21 -32.77 0.21 0.16
CA ARG A 21 -32.09 1.21 0.99
C ARG A 21 -32.84 1.48 2.30
N SER A 22 -34.18 1.57 2.24
CA SER A 22 -35.01 1.77 3.43
C SER A 22 -34.88 0.64 4.45
N VAL A 23 -34.66 -0.61 4.02
CA VAL A 23 -34.42 -1.74 4.93
C VAL A 23 -33.19 -1.50 5.83
N ILE A 24 -32.19 -0.79 5.31
CA ILE A 24 -30.95 -0.47 6.02
C ILE A 24 -31.12 0.79 6.87
N GLN A 25 -31.87 1.80 6.40
CA GLN A 25 -32.02 3.07 7.12
C GLN A 25 -33.01 2.99 8.28
N ILE A 26 -34.15 2.32 8.08
CA ILE A 26 -35.27 2.29 9.05
C ILE A 26 -35.76 0.87 9.37
N GLY A 27 -35.22 -0.15 8.70
CA GLY A 27 -35.71 -1.53 8.81
C GLY A 27 -34.80 -2.46 9.62
N THR A 28 -34.96 -3.75 9.35
CA THR A 28 -34.27 -4.86 10.05
C THR A 28 -32.76 -4.88 9.86
N GLY A 29 -32.22 -4.12 8.90
CA GLY A 29 -30.78 -3.98 8.68
C GLY A 29 -30.14 -2.85 9.49
N LYS A 30 -30.91 -1.89 10.00
CA LYS A 30 -30.40 -0.70 10.71
C LYS A 30 -29.33 -0.99 11.76
N PRO A 31 -29.52 -1.90 12.74
CA PRO A 31 -28.53 -2.08 13.80
C PRO A 31 -27.17 -2.58 13.29
N ALA A 32 -27.13 -3.30 12.15
CA ALA A 32 -25.89 -3.82 11.61
C ALA A 32 -25.09 -2.77 10.81
N PHE A 33 -25.78 -1.77 10.23
CA PHE A 33 -25.20 -0.81 9.29
C PHE A 33 -25.22 0.64 9.78
N GLU A 34 -25.65 0.87 11.02
CA GLU A 34 -25.55 2.17 11.66
C GLU A 34 -24.08 2.62 11.70
N ASN A 35 -23.83 3.88 11.37
CA ASN A 35 -22.50 4.51 11.30
C ASN A 35 -21.55 3.96 10.22
N MET A 36 -22.08 3.34 9.16
CA MET A 36 -21.24 2.93 8.02
C MET A 36 -20.81 4.16 7.19
N PRO A 37 -19.55 4.24 6.73
CA PRO A 37 -19.03 5.42 6.00
C PRO A 37 -19.57 5.56 4.57
N PHE A 38 -20.36 4.61 4.09
CA PHE A 38 -20.96 4.60 2.76
C PHE A 38 -22.35 3.98 2.81
N ALA A 39 -23.18 4.31 1.81
CA ALA A 39 -24.54 3.79 1.75
C ALA A 39 -24.56 2.32 1.30
N VAL A 40 -25.36 1.51 1.99
CA VAL A 40 -25.63 0.12 1.65
C VAL A 40 -27.12 -0.06 1.40
N ALA A 41 -27.46 -0.91 0.45
CA ALA A 41 -28.82 -1.37 0.23
C ALA A 41 -28.84 -2.88 0.22
N GLY A 42 -29.86 -3.47 0.84
CA GLY A 42 -29.95 -4.92 0.94
C GLY A 42 -31.24 -5.40 1.59
N LYS A 43 -31.35 -6.72 1.69
CA LYS A 43 -32.49 -7.39 2.28
C LYS A 43 -32.04 -8.53 3.19
N THR A 44 -32.67 -8.60 4.35
CA THR A 44 -32.58 -9.75 5.26
C THR A 44 -33.52 -10.85 4.80
N GLY A 45 -33.04 -12.10 4.82
CA GLY A 45 -33.85 -13.30 4.67
C GLY A 45 -33.61 -14.25 5.83
N THR A 46 -34.67 -14.87 6.33
CA THR A 46 -34.59 -15.98 7.29
C THR A 46 -35.53 -17.04 6.78
N ALA A 47 -34.99 -18.20 6.41
CA ALA A 47 -35.76 -19.31 5.91
C ALA A 47 -35.61 -20.51 6.84
N HIS A 48 -36.66 -21.30 7.01
CA HIS A 48 -36.52 -22.62 7.62
C HIS A 48 -35.84 -23.57 6.62
N VAL A 49 -34.96 -24.42 7.12
CA VAL A 49 -34.29 -25.43 6.31
C VAL A 49 -35.03 -26.75 6.44
N ALA A 50 -35.37 -27.36 5.31
CA ALA A 50 -35.83 -28.74 5.23
C ALA A 50 -34.97 -29.49 4.21
N ASP A 51 -34.49 -30.66 4.62
CA ASP A 51 -33.59 -31.53 3.85
C ASP A 51 -33.94 -33.00 4.16
N ALA A 52 -33.35 -33.97 3.45
CA ALA A 52 -33.65 -35.39 3.61
C ALA A 52 -33.56 -35.88 5.07
N ASN A 53 -32.65 -35.27 5.87
CA ASN A 53 -32.42 -35.60 7.28
C ASN A 53 -32.93 -34.54 8.26
N ILE A 54 -33.46 -33.41 7.79
CA ILE A 54 -33.83 -32.26 8.63
C ILE A 54 -35.26 -31.83 8.28
N LYS A 55 -36.16 -31.91 9.25
CA LYS A 55 -37.54 -31.46 9.13
C LYS A 55 -37.65 -29.98 9.52
N TYR A 56 -38.70 -29.31 9.02
CA TYR A 56 -39.00 -27.92 9.37
C TYR A 56 -39.06 -27.66 10.89
N ASN A 57 -39.47 -28.67 11.67
CA ASN A 57 -39.62 -28.58 13.13
C ASN A 57 -38.30 -28.75 13.90
N ASP A 58 -37.21 -29.11 13.23
CA ASP A 58 -35.90 -29.31 13.88
C ASP A 58 -35.22 -27.98 14.25
N GLY A 59 -35.90 -26.86 14.00
CA GLY A 59 -35.45 -25.53 14.40
C GLY A 59 -34.15 -25.10 13.71
N VAL A 60 -33.88 -25.60 12.51
CA VAL A 60 -32.73 -25.21 11.69
C VAL A 60 -33.14 -24.10 10.73
N TYR A 61 -32.40 -22.99 10.77
CA TYR A 61 -32.67 -21.81 9.99
C TYR A 61 -31.50 -21.47 9.07
N GLN A 62 -31.83 -20.81 7.96
CA GLN A 62 -30.87 -20.21 7.05
C GLN A 62 -31.04 -18.69 7.13
N ALA A 63 -30.10 -18.05 7.81
CA ALA A 63 -29.97 -16.62 7.92
C ALA A 63 -29.22 -16.10 6.68
N THR A 64 -29.85 -15.19 5.94
CA THR A 64 -29.28 -14.61 4.74
C THR A 64 -29.31 -13.09 4.78
N PHE A 65 -28.30 -12.49 4.18
CA PHE A 65 -28.30 -11.09 3.85
C PHE A 65 -27.75 -10.92 2.44
N VAL A 66 -28.55 -10.30 1.56
CA VAL A 66 -28.15 -9.96 0.20
C VAL A 66 -28.13 -8.45 0.06
N GLY A 67 -27.09 -7.90 -0.53
CA GLY A 67 -26.98 -6.46 -0.68
C GLY A 67 -25.90 -6.04 -1.65
N TYR A 68 -25.89 -4.75 -1.95
CA TYR A 68 -24.91 -4.12 -2.80
C TYR A 68 -24.47 -2.78 -2.23
N PHE A 69 -23.28 -2.36 -2.63
CA PHE A 69 -22.67 -1.12 -2.17
C PHE A 69 -21.65 -0.57 -3.19
N PRO A 70 -21.42 0.76 -3.21
CA PRO A 70 -22.25 1.81 -2.59
C PRO A 70 -23.68 1.84 -3.18
N ALA A 71 -24.69 2.22 -2.39
CA ALA A 71 -26.10 2.11 -2.80
C ALA A 71 -26.47 3.00 -4.00
N GLU A 72 -25.83 4.15 -4.15
CA GLU A 72 -26.06 5.11 -5.24
C GLU A 72 -25.47 4.62 -6.56
N GLN A 73 -24.22 4.17 -6.52
CA GLN A 73 -23.50 3.62 -7.66
C GLN A 73 -22.93 2.24 -7.28
N PRO A 74 -23.74 1.17 -7.39
CA PRO A 74 -23.34 -0.18 -6.97
C PRO A 74 -22.12 -0.65 -7.75
N GLN A 75 -21.07 -1.03 -7.03
CA GLN A 75 -19.85 -1.62 -7.59
C GLN A 75 -19.72 -3.09 -7.18
N TYR A 76 -20.16 -3.42 -5.97
CA TYR A 76 -20.14 -4.77 -5.43
C TYR A 76 -21.55 -5.23 -5.09
N THR A 77 -21.81 -6.51 -5.31
CA THR A 77 -22.96 -7.24 -4.77
C THR A 77 -22.42 -8.44 -4.02
N CYS A 78 -22.97 -8.70 -2.84
CA CYS A 78 -22.58 -9.84 -2.02
C CYS A 78 -23.83 -10.48 -1.41
N ILE A 79 -23.76 -11.80 -1.24
CA ILE A 79 -24.73 -12.57 -0.47
C ILE A 79 -23.99 -13.33 0.62
N VAL A 80 -24.49 -13.20 1.84
CA VAL A 80 -24.03 -13.97 2.99
C VAL A 80 -25.13 -14.95 3.35
N VAL A 81 -24.77 -16.23 3.42
CA VAL A 81 -25.68 -17.32 3.80
C VAL A 81 -25.07 -18.08 4.97
N ILE A 82 -25.79 -18.12 6.08
CA ILE A 82 -25.36 -18.80 7.31
C ILE A 82 -26.46 -19.78 7.72
N ARG A 83 -26.10 -21.05 7.79
CA ARG A 83 -26.98 -22.10 8.33
C ARG A 83 -26.77 -22.20 9.84
N THR A 84 -27.85 -22.14 10.61
CA THR A 84 -27.77 -22.24 12.06
C THR A 84 -27.69 -23.69 12.52
N LYS A 85 -27.25 -23.87 13.77
CA LYS A 85 -27.48 -25.14 14.48
C LYS A 85 -28.97 -25.30 14.83
N PRO A 86 -29.46 -26.53 15.07
CA PRO A 86 -30.82 -26.76 15.57
C PRO A 86 -31.11 -25.91 16.82
N HIS A 87 -32.29 -25.29 16.86
CA HIS A 87 -32.78 -24.46 17.96
C HIS A 87 -31.87 -23.29 18.36
N ALA A 88 -31.15 -22.70 17.41
CA ALA A 88 -30.30 -21.55 17.68
C ALA A 88 -31.13 -20.33 18.16
N TYR A 89 -30.71 -19.76 19.30
CA TYR A 89 -31.33 -18.55 19.86
C TYR A 89 -31.26 -17.36 18.89
N LEU A 90 -30.13 -17.18 18.20
CA LEU A 90 -29.98 -16.20 17.11
C LEU A 90 -30.10 -16.88 15.74
N HIS A 91 -31.16 -16.56 15.00
CA HIS A 91 -31.42 -17.11 13.66
C HIS A 91 -31.87 -16.06 12.63
N TYR A 92 -32.04 -14.80 13.04
CA TYR A 92 -32.46 -13.73 12.12
C TYR A 92 -31.31 -13.26 11.22
N GLY A 93 -31.58 -13.12 9.92
CA GLY A 93 -30.61 -12.65 8.92
C GLY A 93 -29.99 -11.29 9.27
N GLY A 94 -30.75 -10.39 9.88
CA GLY A 94 -30.28 -9.08 10.34
C GLY A 94 -29.30 -9.15 11.52
N GLN A 95 -29.34 -10.20 12.34
CA GLN A 95 -28.46 -10.34 13.50
C GLN A 95 -27.24 -11.21 13.20
N VAL A 96 -27.39 -12.20 12.32
CA VAL A 96 -26.35 -13.19 12.04
C VAL A 96 -25.59 -12.87 10.74
N ALA A 97 -26.31 -12.65 9.63
CA ALA A 97 -25.69 -12.48 8.32
C ALA A 97 -25.31 -11.01 8.01
N ALA A 98 -26.07 -10.04 8.53
CA ALA A 98 -25.81 -8.63 8.25
C ALA A 98 -24.49 -8.10 8.85
N PRO A 99 -24.05 -8.46 10.08
CA PRO A 99 -22.73 -8.05 10.60
C PRO A 99 -21.58 -8.61 9.76
N VAL A 100 -21.70 -9.85 9.27
CA VAL A 100 -20.69 -10.46 8.39
C VAL A 100 -20.62 -9.70 7.06
N PHE A 101 -21.76 -9.34 6.48
CA PHE A 101 -21.79 -8.49 5.29
C PHE A 101 -21.14 -7.12 5.56
N ARG A 102 -21.42 -6.50 6.72
CA ARG A 102 -20.83 -5.21 7.13
C ARG A 102 -19.31 -5.28 7.13
N GLU A 103 -18.72 -6.32 7.70
CA GLU A 103 -17.26 -6.52 7.72
C GLU A 103 -16.68 -6.67 6.31
N ILE A 104 -17.28 -7.53 5.48
CA ILE A 104 -16.86 -7.73 4.09
C ILE A 104 -16.94 -6.42 3.32
N ALA A 105 -18.06 -5.70 3.44
CA ALA A 105 -18.29 -4.46 2.73
C ALA A 105 -17.33 -3.36 3.18
N THR A 106 -17.06 -3.24 4.48
CA THR A 106 -16.12 -2.27 5.03
C THR A 106 -14.71 -2.55 4.54
N LYS A 107 -14.28 -3.83 4.54
CA LYS A 107 -12.97 -4.23 4.05
C LYS A 107 -12.80 -3.96 2.55
N LEU A 108 -13.79 -4.35 1.73
CA LEU A 108 -13.76 -4.08 0.29
C LEU A 108 -13.75 -2.56 0.05
N TYR A 109 -14.63 -1.80 0.71
CA TYR A 109 -14.68 -0.36 0.52
C TYR A 109 -13.37 0.32 0.93
N ALA A 110 -12.74 -0.08 2.04
CA ALA A 110 -11.43 0.45 2.45
C ALA A 110 -10.33 0.18 1.41
N MET A 111 -10.29 -1.02 0.82
CA MET A 111 -9.33 -1.34 -0.24
C MET A 111 -9.57 -0.56 -1.54
N TYR A 112 -10.84 -0.23 -1.86
CA TYR A 112 -11.18 0.47 -3.10
C TYR A 112 -11.24 2.01 -2.97
N VAL A 113 -11.35 2.56 -1.76
CA VAL A 113 -11.22 4.02 -1.53
C VAL A 113 -9.80 4.51 -1.85
N GLU A 114 -8.79 3.64 -1.75
CA GLU A 114 -7.44 3.95 -2.23
C GLU A 114 -7.37 4.15 -3.75
N GLU A 115 -8.28 3.56 -4.55
CA GLU A 115 -8.26 3.74 -6.01
C GLU A 115 -8.96 5.03 -6.47
N LYS A 116 -10.03 5.48 -5.80
CA LYS A 116 -10.79 6.68 -6.23
C LYS A 116 -10.24 8.00 -5.69
N ASN A 117 -9.48 7.95 -4.59
CA ASN A 117 -8.76 9.08 -4.02
C ASN A 117 -7.27 8.75 -3.82
N ALA A 118 -6.66 8.09 -4.79
CA ALA A 118 -5.36 8.62 -5.22
C ALA A 118 -5.67 10.01 -5.78
N THR A 119 -5.84 11.00 -4.90
CA THR A 119 -5.43 12.36 -5.24
C THR A 119 -4.14 12.17 -6.01
N ASN A 120 -4.02 12.79 -7.17
CA ASN A 120 -2.71 13.15 -7.64
C ASN A 120 -2.10 14.01 -6.51
N TYR A 121 -1.60 13.38 -5.43
CA TYR A 121 -0.25 13.65 -5.02
C TYR A 121 0.47 13.55 -6.35
N ALA A 122 0.66 14.72 -6.97
CA ALA A 122 1.89 14.95 -7.67
C ALA A 122 2.89 14.34 -6.72
N ILE A 123 3.41 13.17 -7.08
CA ILE A 123 4.54 12.61 -6.40
C ILE A 123 5.50 13.78 -6.51
N THR A 124 5.61 14.59 -5.46
CA THR A 124 6.75 15.45 -5.26
C THR A 124 7.81 14.39 -5.22
N ARG A 125 8.42 14.10 -6.39
CA ARG A 125 9.37 13.03 -6.62
C ARG A 125 10.19 12.98 -5.36
N ASP A 126 9.91 12.01 -4.49
CA ASP A 126 10.35 12.11 -3.11
C ASP A 126 11.85 11.89 -3.17
N SER A 127 12.56 13.00 -3.24
CA SER A 127 14.00 13.16 -3.29
C SER A 127 14.77 12.08 -4.08
N SER A 128 14.16 11.44 -5.10
CA SER A 128 14.79 10.41 -5.94
C SER A 128 15.99 10.93 -6.73
N ALA A 129 16.27 12.23 -6.63
CA ALA A 129 17.60 12.81 -6.74
C ALA A 129 18.50 12.45 -5.54
N TYR A 130 18.48 11.20 -5.05
CA TYR A 130 19.46 10.76 -4.06
C TYR A 130 20.80 10.62 -4.76
N PHE A 131 21.63 11.63 -4.58
CA PHE A 131 23.05 11.56 -4.84
C PHE A 131 23.67 10.60 -3.82
N TYR A 132 23.80 9.33 -4.19
CA TYR A 132 24.46 8.32 -3.37
C TYR A 132 25.80 7.93 -3.98
N SER A 133 26.88 8.15 -3.24
CA SER A 133 28.23 7.74 -3.64
C SER A 133 28.64 6.55 -2.76
N GLY A 134 29.02 5.41 -3.33
CA GLY A 134 29.35 4.22 -2.55
C GLY A 134 30.12 3.15 -3.33
N TYR A 135 30.39 2.03 -2.67
CA TYR A 135 31.08 0.90 -3.30
C TYR A 135 30.16 0.19 -4.29
N THR A 136 30.69 -0.09 -5.49
CA THR A 136 29.86 -0.51 -6.64
C THR A 136 29.14 -1.83 -6.42
N LYS A 137 29.77 -2.80 -5.75
CA LYS A 137 29.15 -4.11 -5.52
C LYS A 137 27.97 -4.02 -4.55
N ASP A 138 28.12 -3.25 -3.48
CA ASP A 138 27.11 -3.13 -2.43
C ASP A 138 25.90 -2.33 -2.93
N VAL A 139 26.14 -1.27 -3.70
CA VAL A 139 25.07 -0.51 -4.35
C VAL A 139 24.28 -1.38 -5.31
N LYS A 140 24.95 -2.20 -6.13
CA LYS A 140 24.26 -3.12 -7.05
C LYS A 140 23.43 -4.19 -6.32
N ASP A 141 23.95 -4.74 -5.21
CA ASP A 141 23.23 -5.72 -4.40
C ASP A 141 21.97 -5.13 -3.72
N VAL A 142 22.06 -3.90 -3.21
CA VAL A 142 20.89 -3.23 -2.62
C VAL A 142 19.83 -2.96 -3.70
N PHE A 143 20.24 -2.48 -4.87
CA PHE A 143 19.30 -2.17 -5.96
C PHE A 143 18.61 -3.42 -6.52
N SER A 144 19.32 -4.56 -6.60
CA SER A 144 18.73 -5.83 -7.05
C SER A 144 17.73 -6.38 -6.05
N ARG A 145 18.04 -6.36 -4.74
CA ARG A 145 17.12 -6.82 -3.68
C ARG A 145 15.86 -5.96 -3.58
N LEU A 146 16.00 -4.66 -3.82
CA LEU A 146 14.87 -3.73 -3.81
C LEU A 146 14.12 -3.66 -5.15
N SER A 147 14.51 -4.47 -6.14
CA SER A 147 13.90 -4.49 -7.50
C SER A 147 13.85 -3.10 -8.16
N VAL A 148 14.83 -2.23 -7.88
CA VAL A 148 14.90 -0.89 -8.45
C VAL A 148 15.60 -0.95 -9.80
N THR A 149 14.90 -0.59 -10.87
CA THR A 149 15.51 -0.45 -12.21
C THR A 149 16.60 0.62 -12.19
N TYR A 150 17.79 0.28 -12.70
CA TYR A 150 18.91 1.21 -12.89
C TYR A 150 19.56 1.03 -14.26
N ARG A 151 20.14 2.09 -14.82
CA ARG A 151 21.04 2.01 -15.97
C ARG A 151 22.49 2.01 -15.49
N ASP A 152 23.21 0.95 -15.81
CA ASP A 152 24.65 0.86 -15.53
C ASP A 152 25.45 1.52 -16.64
N SER A 153 26.22 2.56 -16.31
CA SER A 153 27.20 3.16 -17.21
C SER A 153 28.64 2.98 -16.70
N ALA A 154 28.84 2.15 -15.65
CA ALA A 154 30.13 1.95 -15.00
C ALA A 154 30.84 0.73 -15.60
N VAL A 155 31.76 0.97 -16.55
CA VAL A 155 32.48 -0.12 -17.22
C VAL A 155 33.68 -0.65 -16.40
N GLN A 156 34.25 0.09 -15.43
CA GLN A 156 35.48 -0.37 -14.75
C GLN A 156 35.90 0.33 -13.43
N SER A 157 34.99 0.97 -12.68
CA SER A 157 35.36 1.72 -11.46
C SER A 157 34.88 1.04 -10.18
N ASN A 158 35.74 1.00 -9.15
CA ASN A 158 35.38 0.46 -7.82
C ASN A 158 34.35 1.32 -7.08
N TRP A 159 34.34 2.64 -7.32
CA TRP A 159 33.44 3.59 -6.67
C TRP A 159 32.40 4.15 -7.65
N THR A 160 31.15 4.21 -7.24
CA THR A 160 30.04 4.66 -8.09
C THR A 160 29.23 5.76 -7.43
N ARG A 161 28.63 6.59 -8.29
CA ARG A 161 27.65 7.61 -7.97
C ARG A 161 26.34 7.24 -8.61
N VAL A 162 25.27 7.25 -7.82
CA VAL A 162 23.91 7.06 -8.30
C VAL A 162 23.22 8.40 -8.39
N TYR A 163 22.67 8.69 -9.57
CA TYR A 163 21.80 9.84 -9.82
C TYR A 163 20.49 9.31 -10.38
N ALA A 164 19.34 9.51 -9.72
CA ALA A 164 18.01 9.25 -10.28
C ALA A 164 17.97 8.03 -11.23
N HIS A 165 18.32 6.84 -10.70
CA HIS A 165 18.34 5.55 -11.42
C HIS A 165 19.46 5.34 -12.47
N VAL A 166 20.51 6.18 -12.50
CA VAL A 166 21.71 6.01 -13.34
C VAL A 166 22.93 5.82 -12.44
N VAL A 167 23.65 4.71 -12.63
CA VAL A 167 24.91 4.40 -11.94
C VAL A 167 26.07 4.89 -12.79
N LYS A 168 26.76 5.94 -12.34
CA LYS A 168 27.94 6.50 -12.99
C LYS A 168 29.20 6.08 -12.24
N GLY A 169 30.14 5.47 -12.95
CA GLY A 169 31.46 5.15 -12.40
C GLY A 169 32.25 6.42 -12.10
N THR A 170 32.90 6.47 -10.94
CA THR A 170 33.83 7.56 -10.60
C THR A 170 35.22 6.98 -10.42
N ALA A 171 36.14 7.31 -11.33
CA ALA A 171 37.55 7.01 -11.13
C ALA A 171 38.09 7.91 -10.01
N VAL A 172 38.56 7.30 -8.92
CA VAL A 172 39.23 8.02 -7.85
C VAL A 172 40.72 8.07 -8.17
N ALA A 173 41.23 9.24 -8.53
CA ALA A 173 42.66 9.46 -8.75
C ALA A 173 43.40 9.46 -7.41
N THR A 174 44.44 8.63 -7.29
CA THR A 174 45.12 8.31 -6.02
C THR A 174 45.95 9.45 -5.40
N LYS A 175 46.17 10.56 -6.11
CA LYS A 175 47.01 11.69 -5.66
C LYS A 175 46.23 13.00 -5.41
N THR A 176 44.92 13.00 -5.59
CA THR A 176 44.08 14.20 -5.47
C THR A 176 42.85 13.93 -4.62
N MET A 177 42.34 14.95 -3.93
CA MET A 177 41.21 14.84 -3.03
C MET A 177 39.94 14.37 -3.77
N PRO A 178 39.33 13.23 -3.39
CA PRO A 178 38.09 12.80 -3.99
C PRO A 178 36.92 13.69 -3.55
N ASN A 179 35.87 13.77 -4.38
CA ASN A 179 34.59 14.33 -3.95
C ASN A 179 33.81 13.24 -3.19
N VAL A 180 33.69 13.44 -1.88
CA VAL A 180 33.05 12.53 -0.92
C VAL A 180 31.62 12.95 -0.58
N LYS A 181 31.10 14.02 -1.19
CA LYS A 181 29.69 14.40 -1.00
C LYS A 181 28.77 13.25 -1.43
N GLY A 182 27.68 13.05 -0.68
CA GLY A 182 26.73 11.96 -0.86
C GLY A 182 27.21 10.58 -0.43
N MET A 183 28.46 10.44 0.04
CA MET A 183 28.94 9.18 0.61
C MET A 183 28.37 8.96 2.02
N GLY A 184 28.17 7.69 2.38
CA GLY A 184 28.00 7.32 3.78
C GLY A 184 29.31 7.54 4.55
N LEU A 185 29.20 7.85 5.84
CA LEU A 185 30.38 8.13 6.68
C LEU A 185 31.40 7.00 6.63
N LYS A 186 30.94 5.74 6.69
CA LYS A 186 31.81 4.55 6.70
C LYS A 186 32.63 4.44 5.42
N ASP A 187 31.99 4.64 4.27
CA ASP A 187 32.63 4.54 2.95
C ASP A 187 33.63 5.68 2.73
N ALA A 188 33.26 6.89 3.15
CA ALA A 188 34.12 8.05 3.05
C ALA A 188 35.32 7.98 3.99
N LEU A 189 35.12 7.50 5.22
CA LEU A 189 36.19 7.31 6.19
C LEU A 189 37.21 6.31 5.64
N TYR A 190 36.73 5.16 5.15
CA TYR A 190 37.58 4.15 4.51
C TYR A 190 38.38 4.72 3.34
N LEU A 191 37.75 5.51 2.46
CA LEU A 191 38.43 6.10 1.33
C LEU A 191 39.51 7.11 1.76
N LEU A 192 39.19 8.00 2.69
CA LEU A 192 40.07 9.09 3.11
C LEU A 192 41.23 8.63 4.00
N GLU A 193 40.97 7.68 4.90
CA GLU A 193 42.02 7.12 5.78
C GLU A 193 43.05 6.33 4.97
N ASN A 194 42.61 5.54 3.97
CA ASN A 194 43.53 4.84 3.06
C ASN A 194 44.39 5.82 2.24
N MET A 195 43.94 7.05 2.06
CA MET A 195 44.70 8.12 1.40
C MET A 195 45.58 8.93 2.37
N GLY A 196 45.59 8.60 3.66
CA GLY A 196 46.41 9.25 4.69
C GLY A 196 45.87 10.61 5.17
N VAL A 197 44.55 10.83 5.03
CA VAL A 197 43.84 12.02 5.52
C VAL A 197 43.16 11.71 6.85
N LYS A 198 43.33 12.58 7.85
CA LYS A 198 42.58 12.50 9.12
C LYS A 198 41.22 13.14 8.95
N VAL A 199 40.16 12.44 9.30
CA VAL A 199 38.77 12.91 9.11
C VAL A 199 38.17 13.33 10.44
N VAL A 200 37.70 14.57 10.54
CA VAL A 200 36.91 15.09 11.65
C VAL A 200 35.46 15.17 11.20
N VAL A 201 34.55 14.63 11.99
CA VAL A 201 33.16 14.35 11.60
C VAL A 201 32.23 15.19 12.46
N ARG A 202 31.27 15.91 11.84
CA ARG A 202 30.22 16.66 12.55
C ARG A 202 28.84 16.34 11.99
N GLY A 203 27.95 15.83 12.83
CA GLY A 203 26.57 15.51 12.47
C GLY A 203 26.31 14.01 12.32
N LYS A 204 25.17 13.66 11.70
CA LYS A 204 24.74 12.29 11.42
C LYS A 204 24.09 12.25 10.04
N GLY A 205 24.24 11.14 9.30
CA GLY A 205 23.60 10.98 7.98
C GLY A 205 24.62 10.78 6.85
N LYS A 206 24.39 11.46 5.73
CA LYS A 206 25.30 11.43 4.56
C LYS A 206 26.16 12.68 4.54
N ILE A 207 27.31 12.61 3.88
CA ILE A 207 28.18 13.77 3.74
C ILE A 207 27.53 14.81 2.84
N ILE A 208 27.21 15.97 3.41
CA ILE A 208 26.69 17.12 2.66
C ILE A 208 27.83 18.06 2.24
N ASN A 209 28.82 18.24 3.10
CA ASN A 209 29.94 19.15 2.89
C ASN A 209 31.28 18.51 3.28
N GLN A 210 32.31 18.91 2.53
CA GLN A 210 33.71 18.59 2.77
C GLN A 210 34.52 19.89 2.80
N SER A 211 35.46 20.02 3.74
CA SER A 211 36.23 21.26 3.91
C SER A 211 37.28 21.50 2.81
N ILE A 212 37.81 20.43 2.22
CA ILE A 212 38.81 20.50 1.13
C ILE A 212 38.09 20.20 -0.19
N PRO A 213 38.17 21.08 -1.20
CA PRO A 213 37.52 20.84 -2.48
C PRO A 213 38.18 19.66 -3.21
N ALA A 214 37.37 18.93 -3.98
CA ALA A 214 37.85 17.82 -4.78
C ALA A 214 38.81 18.27 -5.89
N GLY A 215 39.81 17.44 -6.19
CA GLY A 215 40.88 17.76 -7.13
C GLY A 215 42.13 18.38 -6.49
N THR A 216 42.09 18.77 -5.21
CA THR A 216 43.24 19.31 -4.48
C THR A 216 44.34 18.25 -4.33
N PRO A 217 45.63 18.53 -4.62
CA PRO A 217 46.72 17.59 -4.38
C PRO A 217 46.80 17.17 -2.90
N LEU A 218 46.91 15.86 -2.64
CA LEU A 218 46.95 15.32 -1.29
C LEU A 218 48.40 15.10 -0.81
N MET A 219 48.71 15.60 0.38
CA MET A 219 49.91 15.25 1.15
C MET A 219 49.49 14.51 2.42
N LYS A 220 50.29 13.54 2.87
CA LYS A 220 49.98 12.77 4.08
C LYS A 220 49.85 13.68 5.30
N GLY A 221 48.79 13.51 6.09
CA GLY A 221 48.58 14.25 7.34
C GLY A 221 47.60 15.42 7.29
N PHE A 222 46.96 15.69 6.14
CA PHE A 222 45.86 16.66 6.10
C PHE A 222 44.72 16.25 7.02
N THR A 223 44.12 17.24 7.69
CA THR A 223 42.90 17.06 8.47
C THR A 223 41.73 17.65 7.69
N MET A 224 40.70 16.85 7.40
CA MET A 224 39.49 17.27 6.69
C MET A 224 38.31 17.28 7.66
N LEU A 225 37.54 18.37 7.68
CA LEU A 225 36.24 18.42 8.34
C LEU A 225 35.15 18.00 7.35
N VAL A 226 34.28 17.10 7.81
CA VAL A 226 33.15 16.57 7.06
C VAL A 226 31.88 16.83 7.84
N GLU A 227 30.90 17.50 7.21
CA GLU A 227 29.59 17.75 7.79
C GLU A 227 28.56 16.77 7.22
N LEU A 228 27.73 16.24 8.11
CA LEU A 228 26.72 15.25 7.80
C LEU A 228 25.32 15.81 8.05
N GLY A 229 24.41 15.49 7.13
CA GLY A 229 22.99 15.81 7.20
C GLY A 229 22.14 14.80 6.43
#